data_AF-A0A6L8H6H5-F1
#
_entry.id   AF-A0A6L8H6H5-F1
#
_cell.length_a   1.000
_cell.length_b   1.000
_cell.length_c   1.000
_cell.angle_alpha   90.00
_cell.angle_beta   90.00
_cell.angle_gamma   90.00
#
_symmetry.space_group_name_H-M   'P 1'
#
loop_
_entity.id
_entity.type
_entity.pdbx_description
1 polymer ?
#
loop_
_entity_poly.entity_id
_entity_poly.type
_entity_poly.pdbx_seq_one_letter_code
_entity_poly.pdbx_strand_id
1 'polypeptide(L)'
;MASPDPTSPRSGPIAWMTHHTVAANLVMLIFLIGGLVIMTNVKQEVFPEFKVDQIRVSVPYPGASPEEVEQGIILSIEDVVRGLDGVK
;
A
#
# COMPACT_ATOMS: atom_id res chain seq x y z
N MET A 1 0.92 -42.86 28.31
CA MET A 1 1.36 -41.45 28.42
C MET A 1 2.87 -41.43 28.28
N ALA A 2 3.36 -41.33 27.04
CA ALA A 2 4.80 -41.42 26.74
C ALA A 2 5.39 -40.00 26.67
N SER A 3 6.45 -39.77 27.43
CA SER A 3 7.19 -38.51 27.52
C SER A 3 7.92 -38.20 26.21
N PRO A 4 8.03 -36.94 25.77
CA PRO A 4 8.82 -36.59 24.59
C PRO A 4 10.32 -36.70 24.89
N ASP A 5 11.06 -37.36 24.01
CA ASP A 5 12.51 -37.57 24.07
C ASP A 5 13.29 -36.25 23.82
N PRO A 6 14.18 -35.81 24.72
CA PRO A 6 14.94 -34.56 24.58
C PRO A 6 16.11 -34.61 23.59
N THR A 7 16.42 -35.75 22.94
CA THR A 7 17.71 -35.95 22.23
C THR A 7 17.66 -36.02 20.70
N SER A 8 16.54 -35.64 20.06
CA SER A 8 16.51 -35.53 18.59
C SER A 8 17.43 -34.39 18.12
N PRO A 9 18.47 -34.66 17.29
CA PRO A 9 19.29 -33.59 16.73
C PRO A 9 18.39 -32.77 15.81
N ARG A 10 18.01 -31.57 16.24
CA ARG A 10 17.22 -30.64 15.42
C ARG A 10 18.13 -30.11 14.31
N SER A 11 18.28 -30.85 13.23
CA SER A 11 18.95 -30.38 12.02
C SER A 11 18.03 -29.39 11.30
N GLY A 12 17.99 -28.16 11.82
CA GLY A 12 17.32 -27.03 11.20
C GLY A 12 18.26 -26.23 10.29
N PRO A 13 17.73 -25.30 9.49
CA PRO A 13 18.53 -24.43 8.62
C PRO A 13 19.64 -23.69 9.39
N ILE A 14 19.34 -23.24 10.61
CA ILE A 14 20.29 -22.56 11.50
C ILE A 14 21.42 -23.51 11.93
N ALA A 15 21.09 -24.74 12.34
CA ALA A 15 22.08 -25.74 12.74
C ALA A 15 22.97 -26.17 11.57
N TRP A 16 22.43 -26.24 10.35
CA TRP A 16 23.23 -26.54 9.16
C TRP A 16 24.21 -25.41 8.82
N MET A 17 23.77 -24.15 8.94
CA MET A 17 24.61 -22.96 8.70
C MET A 17 25.76 -22.85 9.71
N THR A 18 25.58 -23.27 10.97
CA THR A 18 26.67 -23.29 11.95
C THR A 18 27.78 -24.29 11.61
N HIS A 19 27.43 -25.38 10.91
CA HIS A 19 28.42 -26.37 10.44
C HIS A 19 29.01 -26.03 9.06
N HIS A 20 28.36 -25.15 8.28
CA HIS A 20 28.77 -24.75 6.93
C HIS A 20 28.92 -23.23 6.84
N THR A 21 29.92 -22.69 7.53
CA THR A 21 30.16 -21.23 7.65
C THR A 21 30.43 -20.56 6.31
N VAL A 22 31.07 -21.26 5.36
CA VAL A 22 31.29 -20.75 3.99
C VAL A 22 29.97 -20.52 3.26
N ALA A 23 29.00 -21.44 3.40
CA ALA A 23 27.69 -21.30 2.78
C ALA A 23 26.90 -20.12 3.40
N ALA A 24 26.96 -19.96 4.72
CA ALA A 24 26.33 -18.82 5.41
C ALA A 24 26.91 -17.47 4.94
N ASN A 25 28.23 -17.38 4.79
CA ASN A 25 28.90 -16.16 4.31
C ASN A 25 28.59 -15.86 2.84
N LEU A 26 28.47 -16.88 1.98
CA LEU A 26 28.04 -16.70 0.59
C LEU A 26 26.61 -16.17 0.50
N VAL A 27 25.69 -16.71 1.29
CA VAL A 27 24.31 -16.22 1.36
C VAL A 27 24.26 -14.78 1.85
N MET A 28 25.05 -14.43 2.88
CA MET A 28 25.19 -13.06 3.35
C MET A 28 25.70 -12.13 2.24
N LEU A 29 26.74 -12.54 1.51
CA LEU A 29 27.32 -11.77 0.42
C LEU A 29 26.31 -11.52 -0.71
N ILE A 30 25.52 -12.54 -1.06
CA ILE A 30 24.45 -12.43 -2.07
C ILE A 30 23.42 -11.39 -1.63
N PHE A 31 22.98 -11.41 -0.37
CA PHE A 31 22.03 -10.41 0.14
C PHE A 31 22.61 -9.01 0.18
N LEU A 32 23.90 -8.85 0.53
CA LEU A 32 24.55 -7.54 0.54
C LEU A 32 24.70 -6.96 -0.87
N ILE A 33 25.20 -7.75 -1.82
CA ILE A 33 25.37 -7.30 -3.22
C ILE A 33 24.01 -7.07 -3.87
N GLY A 34 23.08 -8.00 -3.73
CA GLY A 34 21.73 -7.88 -4.27
C GLY A 34 20.98 -6.68 -3.68
N GLY A 35 21.08 -6.48 -2.37
CA GLY A 35 20.51 -5.32 -1.68
C GLY A 35 21.11 -4.01 -2.18
N LEU A 36 22.44 -3.93 -2.35
CA LEU A 36 23.11 -2.74 -2.86
C LEU A 36 22.66 -2.38 -4.29
N VAL A 37 22.51 -3.37 -5.15
CA VAL A 37 22.03 -3.18 -6.54
C VAL A 37 20.55 -2.73 -6.57
N ILE A 38 19.71 -3.28 -5.70
CA ILE A 38 18.30 -2.90 -5.64
C ILE A 38 18.14 -1.50 -5.04
N MET A 39 18.97 -1.12 -4.07
CA MET A 39 18.91 0.18 -3.41
C MET A 39 19.01 1.36 -4.38
N THR A 40 19.78 1.23 -5.46
CA THR A 40 19.92 2.27 -6.49
C THR A 40 18.71 2.39 -7.41
N ASN A 41 17.83 1.38 -7.45
CA ASN A 41 16.64 1.33 -8.29
C ASN A 41 15.36 1.74 -7.55
N VAL A 42 15.43 2.00 -6.23
CA VAL A 42 14.28 2.46 -5.46
C VAL A 42 13.90 3.85 -5.93
N LYS A 43 12.70 3.96 -6.53
CA LYS A 43 12.13 5.24 -6.95
C LYS A 43 11.82 6.08 -5.71
N GLN A 44 12.39 7.27 -5.66
CA GLN A 44 12.06 8.27 -4.66
C GLN A 44 11.09 9.27 -5.29
N GLU A 45 9.87 9.35 -4.75
CA GLU A 45 8.88 10.32 -5.17
C GLU A 45 8.86 11.47 -4.17
N VAL A 46 9.22 12.69 -4.64
CA VAL A 46 9.20 13.91 -3.80
C VAL A 46 7.77 14.27 -3.39
N PHE A 47 6.81 13.93 -4.24
CA PHE A 47 5.39 14.02 -3.99
C PHE A 47 4.77 12.67 -4.35
N PRO A 48 4.47 11.82 -3.37
CA PRO A 48 3.73 10.60 -3.66
C PRO A 48 2.37 10.98 -4.25
N GLU A 49 1.97 10.31 -5.33
CA GLU A 49 0.66 10.51 -5.93
C GLU A 49 -0.43 9.94 -5.01
N PHE A 50 -0.98 10.79 -4.15
CA PHE A 50 -2.21 10.46 -3.44
C PHE A 50 -3.38 10.55 -4.41
N LYS A 51 -3.97 9.40 -4.76
CA LYS A 51 -5.24 9.35 -5.45
C LYS A 51 -6.34 9.72 -4.46
N VAL A 52 -6.74 10.98 -4.47
CA VAL A 52 -7.94 11.43 -3.76
C VAL A 52 -9.13 11.12 -4.66
N ASP A 53 -10.04 10.27 -4.20
CA ASP A 53 -11.27 9.93 -4.93
C ASP A 53 -12.27 11.09 -4.83
N GLN A 54 -11.95 12.23 -5.45
CA GLN A 54 -12.79 13.42 -5.49
C GLN A 54 -13.12 13.81 -6.94
N ILE A 55 -14.40 14.05 -7.20
CA ILE A 55 -14.89 14.55 -8.48
C ILE A 55 -15.38 15.98 -8.28
N ARG A 56 -14.94 16.91 -9.13
CA ARG A 56 -15.37 18.32 -9.09
C ARG A 56 -16.34 18.60 -10.24
N VAL A 57 -17.55 19.02 -9.89
CA VAL A 57 -18.58 19.47 -10.84
C VAL A 57 -18.72 20.99 -10.73
N SER A 58 -18.58 21.71 -11.84
CA SER A 58 -18.69 23.17 -11.89
C SER A 58 -19.77 23.57 -12.89
N VAL A 59 -20.75 24.34 -12.43
CA VAL A 59 -21.84 24.85 -13.27
C VAL A 59 -21.85 26.38 -13.18
N PRO A 60 -21.37 27.11 -14.21
CA PRO A 60 -21.43 28.56 -14.20
C PRO A 60 -22.87 29.03 -14.44
N TYR A 61 -23.43 29.76 -13.47
CA TYR A 61 -24.78 30.32 -13.59
C TYR A 61 -24.83 31.78 -13.09
N PRO A 62 -24.35 32.73 -13.89
CA PRO A 62 -24.26 34.14 -13.49
C PRO A 62 -25.64 34.82 -13.52
N GLY A 63 -25.88 35.73 -12.57
CA GLY A 63 -27.07 36.59 -12.55
C GLY A 63 -28.30 35.98 -11.85
N ALA A 64 -28.18 34.78 -11.30
CA ALA A 64 -29.20 34.17 -10.45
C ALA A 64 -28.97 34.47 -8.96
N SER A 65 -30.04 34.50 -8.19
CA SER A 65 -29.96 34.54 -6.72
C SER A 65 -29.43 33.20 -6.17
N PRO A 66 -28.79 33.20 -4.98
CA PRO A 66 -28.34 31.96 -4.34
C PRO A 66 -29.47 30.93 -4.18
N GLU A 67 -30.68 31.38 -3.85
CA GLU A 67 -31.85 30.52 -3.63
C GLU A 67 -32.30 29.81 -4.92
N GLU A 68 -32.28 30.53 -6.04
CA GLU A 68 -32.60 29.96 -7.36
C GLU A 68 -31.56 28.93 -7.81
N VAL A 69 -30.28 29.15 -7.51
CA VAL A 69 -29.20 28.20 -7.82
C VAL A 69 -29.34 26.92 -6.99
N GLU A 70 -29.66 27.06 -5.70
CA GLU A 70 -29.86 25.91 -4.81
C GLU A 70 -31.03 25.05 -5.27
N GLN A 71 -32.19 25.68 -5.49
CA GLN A 71 -33.42 24.98 -5.86
C GLN A 71 -33.40 24.44 -7.28
N GLY A 72 -32.81 25.18 -8.22
CA GLY A 72 -32.83 24.83 -9.65
C GLY A 72 -31.71 23.86 -10.06
N ILE A 73 -30.54 23.92 -9.42
CA ILE A 73 -29.34 23.21 -9.87
C ILE A 73 -28.80 22.29 -8.78
N ILE A 74 -28.50 22.81 -7.59
CA ILE A 74 -27.74 22.06 -6.58
C ILE A 74 -28.56 20.87 -6.05
N LEU A 75 -29.81 21.08 -5.64
CA LEU A 75 -30.66 20.00 -5.10
C LEU A 75 -30.84 18.85 -6.10
N SER A 76 -31.06 19.18 -7.38
CA SER A 76 -31.20 18.18 -8.45
C SER A 76 -29.93 17.34 -8.61
N ILE A 77 -28.76 17.97 -8.55
CA ILE A 77 -27.47 17.26 -8.62
C ILE A 77 -27.26 16.39 -7.37
N GLU A 78 -27.52 16.92 -6.18
CA GLU A 78 -27.35 16.17 -4.93
C GLU A 78 -28.24 14.93 -4.87
N ASP A 79 -29.50 15.03 -5.29
CA ASP A 79 -30.44 13.91 -5.25
C ASP A 79 -30.02 12.76 -6.17
N VAL A 80 -29.50 13.09 -7.36
CA VAL A 80 -28.96 12.09 -8.30
C VAL A 80 -27.67 11.46 -7.76
N VAL A 81 -26.80 12.26 -7.13
CA VAL A 81 -25.49 11.80 -6.63
C VAL A 81 -25.61 11.03 -5.31
N ARG A 82 -26.59 11.36 -4.45
CA ARG A 82 -26.86 10.67 -3.18
C ARG A 82 -27.12 9.17 -3.34
N GLY A 83 -27.62 8.74 -4.50
CA GLY A 83 -27.90 7.33 -4.80
C GLY A 83 -26.70 6.53 -5.33
N LEU A 84 -25.54 7.15 -5.52
CA LEU A 84 -24.35 6.50 -6.08
C LEU A 84 -23.55 5.79 -4.97
N ASP A 85 -23.37 4.47 -5.12
CA ASP A 85 -22.50 3.69 -4.24
C ASP A 85 -21.05 4.19 -4.32
N GLY A 86 -20.48 4.51 -3.15
CA GLY A 86 -19.09 4.96 -3.04
C GLY A 86 -18.88 6.48 -3.04
N VAL A 87 -19.95 7.27 -3.16
CA VAL A 87 -19.88 8.73 -3.01
C VAL A 87 -20.22 9.12 -1.55
N LYS A 88 -19.30 9.80 -0.86
CA LYS A 88 -19.43 10.25 0.54
C LYS A 88 -18.94 11.68 0.71
#